data_AF-A0A932NJA4-F1
#
_entry.id   AF-A0A932NJA4-F1
#
_cell.length_a   1.000
_cell.length_b   1.000
_cell.length_c   1.000
_cell.angle_alpha   90.00
_cell.angle_beta   90.00
_cell.angle_gamma   90.00
#
_symmetry.space_group_name_H-M   'P 1'
#
loop_
_entity.id
_entity.type
_entity.pdbx_description
1 polymer ?
#
loop_
_entity_poly.entity_id
_entity_poly.type
_entity_poly.pdbx_seq_one_letter_code
_entity_poly.pdbx_strand_id
1 'polypeptide(L)'
;MRKILFSVIAAVSSFLPLVARGQGGFLPVPQQNVPNIPTDLQGLIRVIDRVGVFMFGFLLVGAFIMFMIGAFMYLVGGGSPDAQKNAKNYLIYAAVAVIVGFAAFAIAQTLKTVVGAQ
;
A
#
# COMPACT_ATOMS: atom_id res chain seq x y z
N MET A 1 63.40 -16.74 36.14
CA MET A 1 61.93 -16.91 36.17
C MET A 1 61.14 -15.66 35.76
N ARG A 2 61.55 -14.43 36.13
CA ARG A 2 60.84 -13.18 35.73
C ARG A 2 60.68 -12.94 34.21
N LYS A 3 61.62 -13.38 33.37
CA LYS A 3 61.56 -13.18 31.90
C LYS A 3 60.47 -14.03 31.21
N ILE A 4 60.20 -15.22 31.73
CA ILE A 4 59.17 -16.13 31.22
C ILE A 4 57.78 -15.62 31.64
N LEU A 5 57.67 -15.08 32.86
CA LEU A 5 56.46 -14.46 33.38
C LEU A 5 56.01 -13.25 32.53
N PHE A 6 56.95 -12.39 32.11
CA PHE A 6 56.64 -11.26 31.22
C PHE A 6 56.23 -11.70 29.80
N SER A 7 56.82 -12.78 29.26
CA SER A 7 56.45 -13.29 27.93
C SER A 7 55.04 -13.90 27.91
N VAL A 8 54.61 -14.53 29.00
CA VAL A 8 53.26 -15.12 29.11
C VAL A 8 52.20 -14.02 29.23
N ILE A 9 52.46 -12.96 30.01
CA ILE A 9 51.54 -11.82 30.14
C ILE A 9 51.40 -11.06 28.81
N ALA A 10 52.50 -10.85 28.08
CA ALA A 10 52.46 -10.23 26.76
C ALA A 10 51.70 -11.09 25.73
N ALA A 11 51.88 -12.41 25.76
CA ALA A 11 51.16 -13.33 24.88
C ALA A 11 49.65 -13.32 25.14
N VAL A 12 49.21 -13.31 26.40
CA VAL A 12 47.78 -13.27 26.77
C VAL A 12 47.14 -11.91 26.39
N SER A 13 47.89 -10.82 26.52
CA SER A 13 47.43 -9.47 26.14
C SER A 13 47.14 -9.35 24.64
N SER A 14 47.91 -10.05 23.80
CA SER A 14 47.73 -10.10 22.35
C SER A 14 46.47 -10.87 21.91
N PHE A 15 45.89 -11.70 22.79
CA PHE A 15 44.64 -12.43 22.53
C PHE A 15 43.39 -11.69 23.03
N LEU A 16 43.52 -10.63 23.84
CA LEU A 16 42.38 -9.79 24.26
C LEU A 16 41.59 -9.17 23.09
N PRO A 17 42.22 -8.67 21.99
CA PRO A 17 41.45 -8.11 20.88
C PRO A 17 40.60 -9.16 20.16
N LEU A 18 40.98 -10.44 20.19
CA LEU A 18 40.20 -11.53 19.61
C LEU A 18 38.97 -11.89 20.45
N VAL A 19 39.07 -11.80 21.78
CA VAL A 19 37.92 -12.03 22.68
C VAL A 19 36.95 -10.83 22.66
N ALA A 20 37.46 -9.61 22.54
CA ALA A 20 36.62 -8.41 22.34
C ALA A 20 35.84 -8.42 21.01
N ARG A 21 36.35 -9.15 19.99
CA ARG A 21 35.67 -9.35 18.70
C ARG A 21 34.67 -10.52 18.72
N GLY A 22 34.66 -11.33 19.78
CA GLY A 22 33.80 -12.50 19.96
C GLY A 22 32.56 -12.26 20.82
N GLN A 23 32.42 -11.09 21.46
CA GLN A 23 31.11 -10.59 21.87
C GLN A 23 30.37 -10.17 20.60
N GLY A 24 29.80 -11.17 19.92
CA GLY A 24 28.65 -10.96 19.06
C GLY A 24 27.55 -10.36 19.91
N GLY A 25 27.61 -9.05 20.11
CA GLY A 25 26.47 -8.27 20.51
C GLY A 25 25.33 -8.66 19.59
N PHE A 26 24.11 -8.67 20.13
CA PHE A 26 22.87 -8.78 19.38
C PHE A 26 22.96 -7.89 18.15
N LEU A 27 23.42 -8.44 17.01
CA LEU A 27 23.20 -7.81 15.72
C LEU A 27 21.68 -7.81 15.61
N PRO A 28 21.05 -6.66 15.34
CA PRO A 28 19.65 -6.67 14.93
C PRO A 28 19.55 -7.72 13.84
N VAL A 29 18.86 -8.83 14.13
CA VAL A 29 18.49 -9.80 13.10
C VAL A 29 17.80 -8.94 12.04
N PRO A 30 18.29 -8.89 10.79
CA PRO A 30 17.57 -8.16 9.76
C PRO A 30 16.16 -8.74 9.80
N GLN A 31 15.17 -7.91 10.16
CA GLN A 31 13.79 -8.35 10.23
C GLN A 31 13.51 -9.00 8.89
N GLN A 32 13.37 -10.33 8.88
CA GLN A 32 12.90 -11.00 7.71
C GLN A 32 11.56 -10.33 7.43
N ASN A 33 11.43 -9.76 6.22
CA ASN A 33 10.12 -9.48 5.65
C ASN A 33 9.44 -10.83 5.43
N VAL A 34 9.03 -11.47 6.53
CA VAL A 34 8.01 -12.50 6.48
C VAL A 34 6.83 -11.80 5.83
N PRO A 35 6.34 -12.27 4.66
CA PRO A 35 5.13 -11.73 4.08
C PRO A 35 4.10 -11.70 5.20
N ASN A 36 3.68 -10.50 5.58
CA ASN A 36 2.73 -10.31 6.66
C ASN A 36 1.37 -10.76 6.12
N ILE A 37 1.18 -12.07 6.01
CA ILE A 37 -0.09 -12.68 5.65
C ILE A 37 -0.99 -12.39 6.84
N PRO A 38 -2.07 -11.63 6.65
CA PRO A 38 -3.03 -11.37 7.71
C PRO A 38 -3.57 -12.66 8.31
N THR A 39 -3.09 -13.05 9.48
CA THR A 39 -3.74 -14.08 10.29
C THR A 39 -4.82 -13.47 11.20
N ASP A 40 -4.82 -12.14 11.31
CA ASP A 40 -5.71 -11.36 12.16
C ASP A 40 -6.71 -10.55 11.33
N LEU A 41 -7.89 -10.30 11.92
CA LEU A 41 -8.98 -9.53 11.30
C LEU A 41 -8.52 -8.16 10.78
N GLN A 42 -7.59 -7.50 11.48
CA GLN A 42 -7.04 -6.20 11.05
C GLN A 42 -6.24 -6.29 9.75
N GLY A 43 -5.48 -7.36 9.54
CA GLY A 43 -4.74 -7.50 8.30
C GLY A 43 -5.67 -7.83 7.13
N LEU A 44 -6.77 -8.57 7.36
CA LEU A 44 -7.79 -8.81 6.34
C LEU A 44 -8.43 -7.49 5.90
N ILE A 45 -8.80 -6.62 6.86
CA ILE A 45 -9.32 -5.28 6.58
C ILE A 45 -8.31 -4.45 5.78
N ARG A 46 -7.01 -4.51 6.14
CA ARG A 46 -5.95 -3.81 5.39
C ARG A 46 -5.82 -4.27 3.94
N VAL A 47 -5.97 -5.58 3.69
CA VAL A 47 -5.96 -6.12 2.32
C VAL A 47 -7.19 -5.65 1.56
N ILE A 48 -8.38 -5.73 2.17
CA ILE A 48 -9.63 -5.24 1.57
C ILE A 48 -9.51 -3.75 1.23
N ASP A 49 -8.95 -2.94 2.11
CA ASP A 49 -8.75 -1.51 1.87
C ASP A 49 -7.80 -1.25 0.72
N ARG A 50 -6.69 -1.99 0.65
CA ARG A 50 -5.72 -1.81 -0.42
C ARG A 50 -6.29 -2.20 -1.77
N VAL A 51 -7.04 -3.30 -1.82
CA VAL A 51 -7.77 -3.73 -3.03
C VAL A 51 -8.86 -2.72 -3.37
N GLY A 52 -9.61 -2.23 -2.38
CA GLY A 52 -10.67 -1.24 -2.56
C GLY A 52 -10.15 0.07 -3.16
N VAL A 53 -9.05 0.61 -2.64
CA VAL A 53 -8.42 1.81 -3.20
C VAL A 53 -7.89 1.57 -4.61
N PHE A 54 -7.29 0.41 -4.86
CA PHE A 54 -6.82 0.04 -6.20
C PHE A 54 -7.96 -0.04 -7.22
N MET A 55 -9.06 -0.71 -6.86
CA MET A 55 -10.25 -0.81 -7.70
C MET A 55 -10.94 0.54 -7.90
N PHE A 56 -11.02 1.37 -6.86
CA PHE A 56 -11.57 2.72 -6.96
C PHE A 56 -10.74 3.61 -7.89
N GLY A 57 -9.41 3.49 -7.85
CA GLY A 57 -8.53 4.15 -8.82
C GLY A 57 -8.84 3.75 -10.25
N PHE A 58 -9.04 2.45 -10.50
CA PHE A 58 -9.43 1.95 -11.83
C PHE A 58 -10.80 2.48 -12.28
N LEU A 59 -11.75 2.55 -11.35
CA LEU A 59 -13.08 3.11 -11.59
C LEU A 59 -13.02 4.59 -11.96
N LEU A 60 -12.18 5.39 -11.28
CA LEU A 60 -11.99 6.80 -11.62
C LEU A 60 -11.35 6.98 -13.00
N VAL A 61 -10.35 6.18 -13.35
CA VAL A 61 -9.74 6.22 -14.68
C VAL A 61 -10.77 5.88 -15.76
N GLY A 62 -11.55 4.81 -15.56
CA GLY A 62 -12.62 4.43 -16.48
C GLY A 62 -13.70 5.51 -16.62
N ALA A 63 -14.12 6.11 -15.50
CA ALA A 63 -15.08 7.20 -15.49
C ALA A 63 -14.56 8.43 -16.24
N PHE A 64 -13.28 8.78 -16.05
CA PHE A 64 -12.63 9.90 -16.75
C PHE A 64 -12.61 9.68 -18.26
N ILE A 65 -12.30 8.45 -18.72
CA ILE A 65 -12.31 8.11 -20.16
C ILE A 65 -13.73 8.24 -20.74
N MET A 66 -14.74 7.69 -20.07
CA MET A 66 -16.13 7.86 -20.51
C MET A 66 -16.57 9.32 -20.52
N PHE A 67 -16.12 10.10 -19.54
CA PHE A 67 -16.39 11.53 -19.48
C PHE A 67 -15.78 12.26 -20.68
N MET A 68 -14.52 11.97 -21.02
CA MET A 68 -13.86 12.52 -22.21
C MET A 68 -14.59 12.15 -23.49
N ILE A 69 -14.97 10.87 -23.66
CA ILE A 69 -15.71 10.40 -24.85
C ILE A 69 -17.06 11.12 -24.97
N GLY A 70 -17.81 11.19 -23.86
CA GLY A 70 -19.08 11.92 -23.82
C GLY A 70 -18.92 13.39 -24.15
N ALA A 71 -17.90 14.05 -23.58
CA ALA A 71 -17.62 15.46 -23.82
C ALA A 71 -17.25 15.73 -25.29
N PHE A 72 -16.35 14.94 -25.88
CA PHE A 72 -16.00 15.10 -27.29
C PHE A 72 -17.18 14.84 -28.21
N MET A 73 -17.97 13.79 -27.95
CA MET A 73 -19.15 13.48 -28.76
C MET A 73 -20.22 14.58 -28.65
N TYR A 74 -20.33 15.23 -27.48
CA TYR A 74 -21.20 16.39 -27.29
C TYR A 74 -20.75 17.60 -28.11
N LEU A 75 -19.44 17.89 -28.11
CA LEU A 75 -18.86 19.05 -28.80
C LEU A 75 -18.80 18.88 -30.32
N VAL A 76 -18.41 17.71 -30.80
CA VAL A 76 -18.19 17.43 -32.24
C VAL A 76 -19.49 16.98 -32.93
N GLY A 77 -20.48 16.46 -32.19
CA GLY A 77 -21.71 15.88 -32.73
C GLY A 77 -22.62 16.83 -33.52
N GLY A 78 -22.28 18.12 -33.63
CA GLY A 78 -22.86 19.04 -34.63
C GLY A 78 -24.36 19.28 -34.56
N GLY A 79 -25.01 18.88 -33.46
CA GLY A 79 -26.46 19.02 -33.28
C GLY A 79 -27.30 17.81 -33.71
N SER A 80 -26.69 16.68 -34.09
CA SER A 80 -27.50 15.48 -34.35
C SER A 80 -28.16 14.99 -33.04
N PRO A 81 -29.49 14.74 -33.04
CA PRO A 81 -30.20 14.34 -31.83
C PRO A 81 -29.62 13.06 -31.21
N ASP A 82 -29.18 12.13 -32.05
CA ASP A 82 -28.61 10.86 -31.61
C ASP A 82 -27.24 11.02 -30.95
N ALA A 83 -26.35 11.85 -31.51
CA ALA A 83 -25.05 12.12 -30.88
C ALA A 83 -25.23 12.85 -29.55
N GLN A 84 -26.14 13.82 -29.46
CA GLN A 84 -26.41 14.50 -28.19
C GLN A 84 -26.99 13.55 -27.13
N LYS A 85 -27.93 12.68 -27.51
CA LYS A 85 -28.53 11.70 -26.59
C LYS A 85 -27.46 10.75 -26.06
N ASN A 86 -26.65 10.19 -26.95
CA ASN A 86 -25.59 9.28 -26.57
C ASN A 86 -24.57 10.00 -25.68
N ALA A 87 -24.15 11.22 -26.02
CA ALA A 87 -23.16 11.96 -25.26
C ALA A 87 -23.63 12.24 -23.84
N LYS A 88 -24.89 12.65 -23.68
CA LYS A 88 -25.53 12.80 -22.37
C LYS A 88 -25.52 11.49 -21.57
N ASN A 89 -25.83 10.36 -22.21
CA ASN A 89 -25.80 9.06 -21.53
C ASN A 89 -24.39 8.71 -21.05
N TYR A 90 -23.35 8.93 -21.86
CA TYR A 90 -21.96 8.73 -21.44
C TYR A 90 -21.60 9.60 -20.23
N LEU A 91 -21.99 10.88 -20.24
CA LEU A 91 -21.74 11.79 -19.13
C LEU A 91 -22.51 11.39 -17.86
N ILE A 92 -23.77 10.98 -18.00
CA ILE A 92 -24.60 10.51 -16.88
C ILE A 92 -24.01 9.24 -16.28
N TYR A 93 -23.64 8.25 -17.10
CA TYR A 93 -23.07 7.01 -16.59
C TYR A 93 -21.70 7.24 -15.93
N ALA A 94 -20.87 8.13 -16.47
CA ALA A 94 -19.63 8.52 -15.83
C ALA A 94 -19.89 9.17 -14.45
N ALA A 95 -20.85 10.09 -14.36
CA ALA A 95 -21.23 10.73 -13.09
C ALA A 95 -21.79 9.73 -12.08
N VAL A 96 -22.67 8.83 -12.51
CA VAL A 96 -23.25 7.78 -11.65
C VAL A 96 -22.17 6.83 -11.15
N ALA A 97 -21.23 6.43 -11.99
CA ALA A 97 -20.12 5.57 -11.57
C ALA A 97 -19.31 6.21 -10.42
N VAL A 98 -19.00 7.50 -10.54
CA VAL A 98 -18.28 8.26 -9.50
C VAL A 98 -19.10 8.33 -8.20
N ILE A 99 -20.39 8.65 -8.28
CA ILE A 99 -21.29 8.71 -7.12
C ILE A 99 -21.35 7.36 -6.41
N VAL A 100 -21.54 6.27 -7.16
CA VAL A 100 -21.59 4.91 -6.61
C VAL A 100 -20.25 4.53 -5.97
N GLY A 101 -19.13 4.90 -6.58
CA GLY A 101 -17.80 4.68 -6.00
C GLY A 101 -17.62 5.38 -4.65
N PHE A 102 -18.07 6.63 -4.54
CA PHE A 102 -18.04 7.35 -3.26
C PHE A 102 -18.99 6.74 -2.22
N ALA A 103 -20.18 6.30 -2.64
CA ALA A 103 -21.11 5.60 -1.74
C ALA A 103 -20.51 4.31 -1.18
N ALA A 104 -19.82 3.53 -2.03
CA ALA A 104 -19.12 2.31 -1.60
C ALA A 104 -18.03 2.63 -0.55
N PHE A 105 -17.25 3.70 -0.75
CA PHE A 105 -16.26 4.15 0.22
C PHE A 105 -16.89 4.56 1.56
N ALA A 106 -17.99 5.32 1.52
CA ALA A 106 -18.70 5.77 2.72
C ALA A 106 -19.27 4.60 3.54
N ILE A 107 -19.82 3.60 2.86
CA ILE A 107 -20.32 2.37 3.49
C ILE A 107 -19.16 1.57 4.10
N ALA A 108 -18.05 1.40 3.37
CA ALA A 108 -16.89 0.68 3.88
C ALA A 108 -16.33 1.35 5.15
N GLN A 109 -16.31 2.68 5.20
CA GLN A 109 -15.81 3.40 6.36
C GLN A 109 -16.74 3.31 7.57
N THR A 110 -18.06 3.38 7.36
CA THR A 110 -19.02 3.19 8.45
C THR A 110 -18.95 1.77 9.02
N LEU A 111 -18.77 0.75 8.19
CA LEU A 111 -18.59 -0.64 8.67
C LEU A 111 -17.36 -0.80 9.57
N LYS A 112 -16.22 -0.19 9.23
CA LYS A 112 -15.02 -0.23 10.09
C LYS A 112 -15.27 0.39 11.46
N THR A 113 -15.96 1.53 11.49
CA THR A 113 -16.29 2.20 12.76
C THR A 113 -17.21 1.36 13.65
N VAL A 114 -18.17 0.64 13.06
CA VAL A 114 -19.10 -0.24 13.80
C VAL A 114 -18.42 -1.52 14.30
N VAL A 115 -17.50 -2.08 13.50
CA VAL A 115 -16.75 -3.30 13.86
C VAL A 115 -15.64 -3.01 14.89
N GLY A 116 -15.35 -1.75 15.20
CA GLY A 116 -14.29 -1.36 16.14
C GLY A 116 -12.88 -1.62 15.61
N ALA A 117 -12.75 -1.88 14.31
CA ALA A 117 -11.47 -1.94 13.63
C ALA A 117 -11.02 -0.52 13.29
N GLN A 118 -10.23 0.07 14.20
CA GLN A 118 -9.51 1.33 13.96
C GLN A 118 -8.13 1.04 13.39
#